data_AF-A0AAD7IYL1-F1
#
_entry.id   AF-A0AAD7IYL1-F1
#
_cell.length_a   1.000
_cell.length_b   1.000
_cell.length_c   1.000
_cell.angle_alpha   90.00
_cell.angle_beta   90.00
_cell.angle_gamma   90.00
#
_symmetry.space_group_name_H-M   'P 1'
#
loop_
_entity.id
_entity.type
_entity.pdbx_description
1 polymer ?
#
loop_
_entity_poly.entity_id
_entity_poly.type
_entity_poly.pdbx_seq_one_letter_code
_entity_poly.pdbx_strand_id
1 'polypeptide(L)'
;MGIETSSAATANLTHAEGLWFEDCGLIIQAETTLFRISRDFLAMRSPVFADMLSMPTPKDAEMIEGCPFVRLPDAAQDITYFLKALIYSE
;
A
#
# COMPACT_ATOMS: atom_id res chain seq x y z
N MET A 1 4.39 -17.60 -32.84
CA MET A 1 5.40 -17.73 -31.77
C MET A 1 5.33 -16.42 -31.00
N GLY A 2 4.31 -16.24 -30.14
CA GLY A 2 4.37 -16.57 -28.71
C GLY A 2 5.10 -15.41 -28.01
N ILE A 3 4.43 -14.46 -27.37
CA ILE A 3 3.66 -14.66 -26.14
C ILE A 3 2.58 -13.58 -25.98
N GLU A 4 1.37 -14.05 -25.67
CA GLU A 4 0.23 -13.26 -25.21
C GLU A 4 0.53 -12.80 -23.77
N THR A 5 0.80 -11.51 -23.56
CA THR A 5 0.85 -10.95 -22.20
C THR A 5 -0.58 -10.67 -21.74
N SER A 6 -1.13 -11.68 -21.06
CA SER A 6 -2.25 -11.69 -20.13
C SER A 6 -2.96 -10.34 -19.91
N SER A 7 -4.19 -10.26 -20.42
CA SER A 7 -5.21 -9.31 -19.98
C SER A 7 -5.39 -9.43 -18.46
N ALA A 8 -4.85 -8.49 -17.69
CA ALA A 8 -5.39 -8.18 -16.39
C ALA A 8 -6.60 -7.28 -16.64
N ALA A 9 -7.79 -7.71 -16.19
CA ALA A 9 -8.98 -6.88 -16.19
C ALA A 9 -8.62 -5.48 -15.68
N THR A 10 -9.13 -4.43 -16.33
CA THR A 10 -9.10 -3.06 -15.82
C THR A 10 -9.89 -3.03 -14.50
N ALA A 11 -9.25 -3.47 -13.43
CA ALA A 11 -9.76 -3.29 -12.09
C ALA A 11 -9.80 -1.78 -11.87
N ASN A 12 -11.00 -1.24 -11.69
CA ASN A 12 -11.17 0.15 -11.30
C ASN A 12 -10.60 0.29 -9.89
N LEU A 13 -9.33 0.71 -9.82
CA LEU A 13 -8.68 1.00 -8.55
C LEU A 13 -9.29 2.28 -7.97
N THR A 14 -9.60 2.28 -6.68
CA THR A 14 -10.20 3.40 -5.98
C THR A 14 -9.32 3.83 -4.82
N HIS A 15 -9.20 5.14 -4.57
CA HIS A 15 -8.47 5.63 -3.41
C HIS A 15 -9.35 5.52 -2.17
N ALA A 16 -8.77 5.05 -1.06
CA ALA A 16 -9.45 4.99 0.21
C ALA A 16 -9.70 6.41 0.77
N GLU A 17 -10.95 6.73 1.03
CA GLU A 17 -11.35 8.02 1.60
C GLU A 17 -10.71 8.23 2.99
N GLY A 18 -10.01 9.36 3.16
CA GLY A 18 -9.29 9.71 4.37
C GLY A 18 -7.99 8.94 4.60
N LEU A 19 -7.59 8.05 3.69
CA LEU A 19 -6.35 7.25 3.76
C LEU A 19 -5.47 7.42 2.52
N TRP A 20 -5.59 8.58 1.87
CA TRP A 20 -4.80 9.00 0.72
C TRP A 20 -4.12 10.33 1.03
N PHE A 21 -2.84 10.28 1.38
CA PHE A 21 -2.02 11.46 1.67
C PHE A 21 -1.13 11.75 0.44
N GLU A 22 -1.30 12.92 -0.17
CA GLU A 22 -0.63 13.29 -1.45
C GLU A 22 0.90 13.37 -1.34
N ASP A 23 1.45 13.62 -0.15
CA ASP A 23 2.90 13.65 0.05
C ASP A 23 3.51 12.24 -0.01
N CYS A 24 4.80 12.14 -0.38
CA CYS A 24 5.50 10.87 -0.59
C CYS A 24 5.30 9.88 0.56
N GLY A 25 4.91 8.64 0.23
CA GLY A 25 4.53 7.63 1.20
C GLY A 25 4.79 6.19 0.73
N LEU A 26 4.17 5.25 1.41
CA LEU A 26 4.01 3.86 1.01
C LEU A 26 2.62 3.73 0.35
N ILE A 27 2.58 3.22 -0.88
CA ILE A 27 1.32 2.88 -1.53
C ILE A 27 1.01 1.42 -1.24
N ILE A 28 -0.18 1.18 -0.70
CA ILE A 28 -0.67 -0.16 -0.36
C ILE A 28 -1.89 -0.43 -1.22
N GLN A 29 -1.94 -1.59 -1.86
CA GLN A 29 -3.15 -2.10 -2.51
C GLN A 29 -3.70 -3.26 -1.69
N ALA A 30 -5.01 -3.21 -1.40
CA ALA A 30 -5.78 -4.36 -0.94
C ALA A 30 -7.04 -4.46 -1.81
N GLU A 31 -7.24 -5.62 -2.46
CA GLU A 31 -8.27 -5.80 -3.49
C GLU A 31 -8.21 -4.69 -4.56
N THR A 32 -9.28 -3.91 -4.74
CA THR A 32 -9.33 -2.77 -5.67
C THR A 32 -9.11 -1.42 -4.99
N THR A 33 -8.72 -1.40 -3.71
CA THR A 33 -8.56 -0.17 -2.93
C THR A 33 -7.08 0.15 -2.76
N LEU A 34 -6.75 1.43 -2.98
CA LEU A 34 -5.41 1.99 -2.80
C LEU A 34 -5.37 2.89 -1.57
N PHE A 35 -4.30 2.75 -0.81
CA PHE A 35 -3.97 3.59 0.34
C PHE A 35 -2.60 4.23 0.07
N ARG A 36 -2.41 5.47 0.51
CA ARG A 36 -1.12 6.16 0.42
C ARG A 36 -0.85 6.84 1.74
N ILE A 37 0.07 6.27 2.53
CA ILE A 37 0.35 6.70 3.91
C ILE A 37 1.85 6.97 4.08
N SER A 38 2.23 7.93 4.93
CA SER A 38 3.64 8.18 5.25
C SER A 38 4.34 6.93 5.79
N ARG A 39 5.50 6.60 5.22
CA ARG A 39 6.36 5.47 5.66
C ARG A 39 6.77 5.61 7.12
N ASP A 40 7.26 6.80 7.48
CA ASP A 40 7.79 7.07 8.82
C ASP A 40 6.68 6.99 9.87
N PHE A 41 5.48 7.45 9.52
CA PHE A 41 4.31 7.34 10.39
C PHE A 41 3.92 5.88 10.64
N LEU A 42 3.86 5.06 9.60
CA LEU A 42 3.56 3.64 9.72
C LEU A 42 4.62 2.91 10.56
N ALA A 43 5.91 3.18 10.33
CA ALA A 43 6.99 2.60 11.12
C ALA A 43 6.92 3.02 12.60
N MET A 44 6.55 4.27 12.89
CA MET A 44 6.43 4.76 14.26
C MET A 44 5.23 4.14 15.01
N ARG A 45 4.12 3.88 14.31
CA ARG A 45 2.86 3.40 14.92
C ARG A 45 2.68 1.89 14.88
N SER A 46 3.44 1.17 14.06
CA SER A 46 3.30 -0.28 13.87
C SER A 46 4.68 -0.96 13.80
N PRO A 47 5.03 -1.79 14.79
CA PRO A 47 6.25 -2.59 14.76
C PRO A 47 6.35 -3.50 13.53
N VAL A 48 5.21 -3.97 13.01
CA VAL A 48 5.15 -4.79 11.79
C VAL A 48 5.59 -3.97 10.57
N PHE A 49 5.08 -2.74 10.43
CA PHE A 49 5.52 -1.87 9.34
C PHE A 49 6.95 -1.38 9.54
N ALA A 50 7.39 -1.16 10.79
CA ALA A 50 8.76 -0.79 11.09
C ALA A 50 9.74 -1.87 10.60
N ASP A 51 9.48 -3.13 10.95
CA ASP A 51 10.29 -4.26 10.53
C ASP A 51 10.28 -4.41 9.00
N MET A 52 9.08 -4.41 8.39
CA MET A 52 8.92 -4.51 6.94
C MET A 52 9.68 -3.40 6.19
N LEU A 53 9.62 -2.15 6.67
CA LEU A 53 10.29 -1.01 6.05
C LEU A 53 11.79 -0.95 6.35
N SER A 54 12.26 -1.65 7.37
CA SER A 54 13.70 -1.78 7.69
C SER A 54 14.42 -2.80 6.81
N MET A 55 13.68 -3.73 6.21
CA MET A 55 14.25 -4.71 5.31
C MET A 55 14.75 -4.03 4.01
N PRO A 56 15.89 -4.48 3.45
CA PRO A 56 16.36 -3.97 2.17
C PRO A 56 15.29 -4.15 1.10
N THR A 57 14.85 -3.07 0.49
CA THR A 57 13.91 -3.12 -0.63
C THR A 57 14.56 -3.87 -1.79
N PRO A 58 13.94 -4.94 -2.31
CA PRO A 58 14.46 -5.65 -3.49
C PRO A 58 14.67 -4.71 -4.67
N LYS A 59 15.65 -4.99 -5.53
CA LYS A 59 15.95 -4.14 -6.71
C LYS A 59 14.79 -4.08 -7.70
N ASP A 60 13.94 -5.10 -7.66
CA ASP A 60 12.75 -5.32 -8.46
C ASP A 60 11.46 -4.98 -7.72
N ALA A 61 11.55 -4.28 -6.57
CA ALA A 61 10.37 -3.81 -5.87
C ALA A 61 9.56 -2.85 -6.75
N GLU A 62 8.25 -3.07 -6.76
CA GLU A 62 7.33 -2.24 -7.51
C GLU A 62 7.25 -0.84 -6.88
N MET A 63 7.27 0.17 -7.74
CA MET A 63 7.23 1.58 -7.36
C MET A 63 6.15 2.26 -8.20
N ILE A 64 5.31 3.06 -7.57
CA ILE A 64 4.30 3.90 -8.24
C ILE A 64 4.62 5.35 -7.87
N GLU A 65 4.84 6.20 -8.86
CA GLU A 65 5.20 7.62 -8.65
C GLU A 65 6.44 7.83 -7.76
N GLY A 66 7.39 6.89 -7.79
CA GLY A 66 8.57 6.91 -6.93
C GLY A 66 8.31 6.53 -5.47
N CYS A 67 7.08 6.15 -5.13
CA CYS A 67 6.71 5.59 -3.82
C CYS A 67 6.76 4.06 -3.87
N PRO A 68 7.28 3.38 -2.82
CA PRO A 68 7.19 1.93 -2.71
C PRO A 68 5.75 1.47 -2.78
N PHE A 69 5.52 0.38 -3.50
CA PHE A 69 4.20 -0.19 -3.69
C PHE A 69 4.15 -1.62 -3.13
N VAL A 70 3.13 -1.90 -2.32
CA VAL A 70 2.94 -3.20 -1.68
C VAL A 70 1.50 -3.67 -1.88
N ARG A 71 1.33 -4.91 -2.34
CA ARG A 71 0.03 -5.59 -2.37
C ARG A 71 -0.13 -6.43 -1.11
N LEU A 72 -1.23 -6.20 -0.40
CA LEU A 72 -1.64 -7.04 0.72
C LEU A 72 -2.73 -8.02 0.25
N PRO A 73 -2.69 -9.29 0.68
CA PRO A 73 -3.70 -10.28 0.34
C PRO A 73 -5.00 -10.12 1.14
N ASP A 74 -5.00 -9.24 2.16
CA ASP A 74 -6.12 -9.00 3.07
C ASP A 74 -7.27 -8.24 2.39
N ALA A 75 -8.47 -8.31 2.99
CA ALA A 75 -9.63 -7.58 2.53
C ALA A 75 -9.42 -6.06 2.68
N ALA A 76 -9.91 -5.27 1.71
CA ALA A 76 -9.75 -3.82 1.75
C ALA A 76 -10.38 -3.19 3.02
N GLN A 77 -11.47 -3.79 3.51
CA GLN A 77 -12.15 -3.36 4.72
C GLN A 77 -11.28 -3.53 5.98
N ASP A 78 -10.59 -4.66 6.12
CA ASP A 78 -9.74 -4.94 7.27
C ASP A 78 -8.53 -4.00 7.30
N ILE A 79 -7.90 -3.78 6.14
CA ILE A 79 -6.80 -2.82 6.01
C ILE A 79 -7.28 -1.39 6.30
N THR A 80 -8.49 -1.02 5.86
CA THR A 80 -9.06 0.29 6.17
C THR A 80 -9.21 0.51 7.67
N TYR A 81 -9.77 -0.46 8.40
CA TYR A 81 -9.93 -0.35 9.85
C TYR A 81 -8.59 -0.31 10.57
N PHE A 82 -7.66 -1.15 10.15
CA PHE A 82 -6.31 -1.18 10.72
C PHE A 82 -5.60 0.17 10.55
N LEU A 83 -5.58 0.72 9.33
CA LEU A 83 -4.93 2.01 9.07
C LEU A 83 -5.63 3.16 9.79
N LYS A 84 -6.97 3.16 9.86
CA LYS A 84 -7.72 4.15 10.65
C LYS A 84 -7.37 4.08 12.14
N ALA A 85 -7.23 2.86 12.68
CA ALA A 85 -6.82 2.68 14.07
C ALA A 85 -5.40 3.22 14.32
N LEU A 86 -4.46 3.08 13.39
CA LEU A 86 -3.10 3.63 13.54
C LEU A 86 -3.06 5.17 13.42
N ILE A 87 -3.90 5.75 12.56
CA ILE A 87 -3.85 7.18 12.21
C ILE A 87 -4.69 8.03 13.17
N TYR A 88 -5.85 7.51 13.59
CA TYR A 88 -6.83 8.26 14.37
C TYR A 88 -6.97 7.76 15.82
N SER A 89 -6.11 6.84 16.29
CA SER A 89 -6.01 6.54 17.72
C SER A 89 -5.37 7.71 18.47
N GLU A 90 -6.04 8.18 19.53
CA GLU A 90 -5.52 9.17 20.48
C GLU A 90 -4.38 8.60 21.35
#